data_AF-K9VF65-F1
#
_entry.id   AF-K9VF65-F1
#
_cell.length_a   1.000
_cell.length_b   1.000
_cell.length_c   1.000
_cell.angle_alpha   90.00
_cell.angle_beta   90.00
_cell.angle_gamma   90.00
#
_symmetry.space_group_name_H-M   'P 1'
#
loop_
_entity.id
_entity.type
_entity.pdbx_description
1 polymer ?
#
loop_
_entity_poly.entity_id
_entity_poly.type
_entity_poly.pdbx_seq_one_letter_code
_entity_poly.pdbx_strand_id
1 'polypeptide(L)'
;MISNKLVKRFLTFIIEVLFLGFFLGVQSNIIPIPPTLKNIIILSAITLLLAIILFCLKFLWPRLPNKPKKPVILTVGIASILTIILFIVLVWSQQDICLTSAKLEKYISTGERSLTQKETLDEKDREQQIYDNNKDLNENNSYLLALAIPAKTEPQAAKAMLAGVADAQTKFNQPYNDPTKPRISKKLLKIVVVDDQNNEDKFAEKVACQIAQNPNILGVIGHHSSGSSKAALDTYAKAGITMITPTSTSTKLNQNSGKVFFRTTVTNADLGEILARRIANLDSKVSVFYEGSNEYAEDLKEQFIKFLSPIRIAEEHDIKYWNNTHIDRLAIPNNVKAAVIFSSSGKSQKHEIAIKLIKKLKRTRPDLQLFGGDSLYKGSTLYDGKTDIEGLKLVIPWFPVKSDGQIISDYATKSAATWGGPINWMTASSYDATQAFLVAIAQIEQTSRRKVDRKSVLDFMPNVYLEQKDTSGAGLKFDNGEPKDFDNGEPKDRKPIFVEVVQKEKLPKILQCNLKVCFKPVE
;
A
#
# COMPACT_ATOMS: atom_id res chain seq x y z
N MET A 1 -12.54 -52.94 45.63
CA MET A 1 -11.63 -51.95 46.28
C MET A 1 -10.86 -51.02 45.32
N ILE A 2 -10.71 -51.32 44.02
CA ILE A 2 -9.97 -50.47 43.06
C ILE A 2 -10.70 -49.15 42.69
N SER A 3 -12.04 -49.14 42.76
CA SER A 3 -12.88 -47.98 42.43
C SER A 3 -12.65 -46.75 43.31
N ASN A 4 -12.34 -46.92 44.60
CA ASN A 4 -12.22 -45.80 45.53
C ASN A 4 -10.85 -45.09 45.43
N LYS A 5 -9.79 -45.81 45.05
CA LYS A 5 -8.43 -45.23 44.93
C LYS A 5 -8.30 -44.35 43.69
N LEU A 6 -8.92 -44.76 42.58
CA LEU A 6 -8.91 -44.01 41.32
C LEU A 6 -9.75 -42.73 41.41
N VAL A 7 -10.94 -42.82 42.02
CA VAL A 7 -11.82 -41.67 42.27
C VAL A 7 -11.15 -40.67 43.22
N LYS A 8 -10.47 -41.16 44.27
CA LYS A 8 -9.74 -40.28 45.20
C LYS A 8 -8.57 -39.57 44.52
N ARG A 9 -7.76 -40.26 43.71
CA ARG A 9 -6.70 -39.64 42.90
C ARG A 9 -7.24 -38.64 41.87
N PHE A 10 -8.41 -38.90 41.30
CA PHE A 10 -9.07 -38.01 40.36
C PHE A 10 -9.58 -36.73 41.03
N LEU A 11 -10.19 -36.83 42.21
CA LEU A 11 -10.56 -35.65 43.01
C LEU A 11 -9.32 -34.85 43.44
N THR A 12 -8.24 -35.52 43.82
CA THR A 12 -6.97 -34.83 44.15
C THR A 12 -6.41 -34.07 42.94
N PHE A 13 -6.41 -34.68 41.75
CA PHE A 13 -5.95 -34.02 40.53
C PHE A 13 -6.82 -32.81 40.14
N ILE A 14 -8.15 -32.90 40.26
CA ILE A 14 -9.04 -31.75 40.03
C ILE A 14 -8.76 -30.62 41.03
N ILE A 15 -8.54 -30.95 42.30
CA ILE A 15 -8.22 -29.96 43.33
C ILE A 15 -6.87 -29.29 43.03
N GLU A 16 -5.86 -30.05 42.60
CA GLU A 16 -4.54 -29.52 42.22
C GLU A 16 -4.61 -28.59 40.99
N VAL A 17 -5.40 -28.95 39.97
CA VAL A 17 -5.61 -28.10 38.79
C VAL A 17 -6.38 -26.82 39.12
N LEU A 18 -7.40 -26.91 40.00
CA LEU A 18 -8.12 -25.73 40.50
C LEU A 18 -7.21 -24.84 41.35
N PHE A 19 -6.33 -25.43 42.17
CA PHE A 19 -5.32 -24.70 42.94
C PHE A 19 -4.30 -24.00 42.04
N LEU A 20 -3.88 -24.63 40.93
CA LEU A 20 -2.97 -24.04 39.96
C LEU A 20 -3.62 -22.85 39.23
N GLY A 21 -4.91 -22.98 38.86
CA GLY A 21 -5.70 -21.88 38.29
C GLY A 21 -5.89 -20.72 39.28
N PHE A 22 -6.10 -21.02 40.56
CA PHE A 22 -6.17 -20.02 41.62
C PHE A 22 -4.81 -19.33 41.85
N PHE A 23 -3.70 -20.08 41.84
CA PHE A 23 -2.34 -19.53 41.99
C PHE A 23 -1.95 -18.62 40.81
N LEU A 24 -2.28 -19.00 39.58
CA LEU A 24 -2.10 -18.16 38.39
C LEU A 24 -2.99 -16.90 38.45
N GLY A 25 -4.20 -17.02 39.00
CA GLY A 25 -5.09 -15.89 39.30
C GLY A 25 -4.52 -14.94 40.35
N VAL A 26 -3.89 -15.46 41.41
CA VAL A 26 -3.30 -14.66 42.50
C VAL A 26 -1.97 -14.00 42.06
N GLN A 27 -1.12 -14.67 41.28
CA GLN A 27 0.08 -14.04 40.70
C GLN A 27 -0.25 -12.91 39.70
N SER A 28 -1.43 -12.94 39.07
CA SER A 28 -1.86 -11.89 38.13
C SER A 28 -2.19 -10.53 38.78
N ASN A 29 -2.26 -10.45 40.12
CA ASN A 29 -2.36 -9.18 40.86
C ASN A 29 -0.99 -8.54 41.14
N ILE A 30 0.12 -9.23 40.85
CA ILE A 30 1.49 -8.78 41.15
C ILE A 30 2.17 -8.17 39.91
N ILE A 31 1.69 -8.50 38.70
CA ILE A 31 2.18 -7.97 37.42
C ILE A 31 1.00 -7.30 36.70
N PRO A 32 1.09 -6.00 36.31
CA PRO A 32 0.01 -5.32 35.62
C PRO A 32 -0.11 -5.87 34.18
N ILE A 33 -0.96 -6.87 34.03
CA ILE A 33 -1.31 -7.46 32.73
C ILE A 33 -2.55 -6.74 32.20
N PRO A 34 -2.62 -6.39 30.89
CA PRO A 34 -3.82 -5.80 30.30
C PRO A 34 -5.07 -6.65 30.56
N PRO A 35 -6.24 -6.04 30.85
CA PRO A 35 -7.48 -6.77 31.14
C PRO A 35 -7.89 -7.78 30.04
N THR A 36 -7.49 -7.51 28.79
CA THR A 36 -7.74 -8.36 27.62
C THR A 36 -6.88 -9.63 27.63
N LEU A 37 -5.59 -9.54 27.95
CA LEU A 37 -4.72 -10.71 28.09
C LEU A 37 -5.17 -11.59 29.27
N LYS A 38 -5.69 -10.98 30.34
CA LYS A 38 -6.32 -11.70 31.46
C LYS A 38 -7.53 -12.50 30.99
N ASN A 39 -8.41 -11.93 30.19
CA ASN A 39 -9.57 -12.63 29.62
C ASN A 39 -9.16 -13.76 28.65
N ILE A 40 -8.12 -13.57 27.83
CA ILE A 40 -7.59 -14.60 26.93
C ILE A 40 -7.03 -15.79 27.71
N ILE A 41 -6.27 -15.53 28.78
CA ILE A 41 -5.73 -16.59 29.65
C ILE A 41 -6.88 -17.37 30.32
N ILE A 42 -7.89 -16.65 30.84
CA ILE A 42 -9.07 -17.26 31.46
C ILE A 42 -9.85 -18.10 30.45
N LEU A 43 -10.13 -17.57 29.25
CA LEU A 43 -10.84 -18.31 28.20
C LEU A 43 -10.04 -19.56 27.81
N SER A 44 -8.73 -19.43 27.56
CA SER A 44 -7.86 -20.56 27.17
C SER A 44 -7.84 -21.67 28.24
N ALA A 45 -7.82 -21.28 29.52
CA ALA A 45 -7.91 -22.22 30.63
C ALA A 45 -9.28 -22.93 30.67
N ILE A 46 -10.38 -22.22 30.41
CA ILE A 46 -11.73 -22.80 30.30
C ILE A 46 -11.80 -23.79 29.13
N THR A 47 -11.25 -23.44 27.98
CA THR A 47 -11.19 -24.29 26.78
C THR A 47 -10.45 -25.60 27.06
N LEU A 48 -9.29 -25.52 27.73
CA LEU A 48 -8.50 -26.68 28.14
C LEU A 48 -9.26 -27.56 29.15
N LEU A 49 -9.92 -26.94 30.13
CA LEU A 49 -10.73 -27.65 31.14
C LEU A 49 -11.88 -28.43 30.49
N LEU A 50 -12.60 -27.81 29.55
CA LEU A 50 -13.68 -28.45 28.79
C LEU A 50 -13.18 -29.60 27.91
N ALA A 51 -12.00 -29.45 27.29
CA ALA A 51 -11.36 -30.52 26.52
C ALA A 51 -10.96 -31.72 27.41
N ILE A 52 -10.44 -31.46 28.61
CA ILE A 52 -10.11 -32.51 29.59
C ILE A 52 -11.38 -33.23 30.05
N ILE A 53 -12.46 -32.49 30.35
CA ILE A 53 -13.76 -33.07 30.73
C ILE A 53 -14.31 -33.97 29.61
N LEU A 54 -14.25 -33.53 28.35
CA LEU A 54 -14.65 -34.32 27.19
C LEU A 54 -13.80 -35.59 27.03
N PHE A 55 -12.48 -35.49 27.21
CA PHE A 55 -11.57 -36.62 27.16
C PHE A 55 -11.89 -37.64 28.27
N CYS A 56 -12.10 -37.16 29.50
CA CYS A 56 -12.50 -37.98 30.64
C CYS A 56 -13.85 -38.66 30.40
N LEU A 57 -14.86 -37.94 29.89
CA LEU A 57 -16.15 -38.52 29.53
C LEU A 57 -15.96 -39.61 28.46
N LYS A 58 -15.17 -39.38 27.41
CA LYS A 58 -14.93 -40.38 26.36
C LYS A 58 -14.29 -41.67 26.88
N PHE A 59 -13.37 -41.57 27.85
CA PHE A 59 -12.58 -42.70 28.34
C PHE A 59 -13.18 -43.42 29.56
N LEU A 60 -13.86 -42.68 30.45
CA LEU A 60 -14.44 -43.22 31.68
C LEU A 60 -15.90 -43.65 31.50
N TRP A 61 -16.64 -43.05 30.55
CA TRP A 61 -18.03 -43.41 30.29
C TRP A 61 -18.19 -44.90 29.97
N PRO A 62 -17.34 -45.58 29.19
CA PRO A 62 -17.40 -47.04 28.98
C PRO A 62 -17.33 -47.89 30.26
N ARG A 63 -16.79 -47.36 31.38
CA ARG A 63 -16.49 -48.13 32.60
C ARG A 63 -17.47 -47.91 33.76
N LEU A 64 -18.49 -47.07 33.60
CA LEU A 64 -19.49 -46.81 34.64
C LEU A 64 -20.60 -47.90 34.66
N PRO A 65 -20.95 -48.48 35.82
CA PRO A 65 -22.14 -49.33 35.95
C PRO A 65 -23.43 -48.50 35.92
N ASN A 66 -24.48 -49.00 35.26
CA ASN A 66 -25.79 -48.35 35.04
C ASN A 66 -25.76 -47.03 34.26
N LYS A 67 -25.55 -47.08 32.94
CA LYS A 67 -25.50 -45.87 32.09
C LYS A 67 -26.83 -45.54 31.41
N PRO A 68 -27.23 -44.25 31.35
CA PRO A 68 -28.29 -43.81 30.46
C PRO A 68 -27.85 -43.88 28.98
N LYS A 69 -28.78 -44.24 28.09
CA LYS A 69 -28.56 -44.35 26.66
C LYS A 69 -28.41 -42.94 26.05
N LYS A 70 -27.16 -42.54 25.76
CA LYS A 70 -26.67 -41.48 24.86
C LYS A 70 -25.99 -40.28 25.56
N PRO A 71 -24.64 -40.23 25.59
CA PRO A 71 -23.88 -39.01 25.94
C PRO A 71 -23.79 -38.00 24.77
N VAL A 72 -24.40 -38.30 23.63
CA VAL A 72 -24.24 -37.57 22.35
C VAL A 72 -24.64 -36.10 22.47
N ILE A 73 -25.68 -35.78 23.24
CA ILE A 73 -26.16 -34.40 23.42
C ILE A 73 -25.13 -33.54 24.15
N LEU A 74 -24.45 -34.11 25.16
CA LEU A 74 -23.44 -33.40 25.95
C LEU A 74 -22.17 -33.13 25.13
N THR A 75 -21.75 -34.11 24.32
CA THR A 75 -20.57 -33.95 23.45
C THR A 75 -20.79 -32.93 22.33
N VAL A 76 -21.99 -32.87 21.75
CA VAL A 76 -22.33 -31.87 20.72
C VAL A 76 -22.43 -30.48 21.32
N GLY A 77 -23.07 -30.33 22.48
CA GLY A 77 -23.18 -29.04 23.17
C GLY A 77 -21.83 -28.43 23.54
N ILE A 78 -20.90 -29.23 24.06
CA ILE A 78 -19.56 -28.72 24.42
C ILE A 78 -18.74 -28.37 23.17
N ALA A 79 -18.83 -29.16 22.09
CA ALA A 79 -18.16 -28.83 20.84
C ALA A 79 -18.67 -27.50 20.25
N SER A 80 -19.98 -27.26 20.27
CA SER A 80 -20.58 -25.99 19.84
C SER A 80 -20.09 -24.80 20.67
N ILE A 81 -20.02 -24.95 22.00
CA ILE A 81 -19.51 -23.92 22.91
C ILE A 81 -18.02 -23.63 22.63
N LEU A 82 -17.20 -24.66 22.40
CA LEU A 82 -15.78 -24.50 22.06
C LEU A 82 -15.59 -23.74 20.73
N THR A 83 -16.40 -24.03 19.71
CA THR A 83 -16.36 -23.25 18.44
C THR A 83 -16.80 -21.81 18.63
N ILE A 84 -17.82 -21.54 19.46
CA ILE A 84 -18.26 -20.17 19.77
C ILE A 84 -17.17 -19.42 20.53
N ILE A 85 -16.53 -20.05 21.52
CA ILE A 85 -15.40 -19.47 22.26
C ILE A 85 -14.23 -19.18 21.32
N LEU A 86 -13.87 -20.10 20.44
CA LEU A 86 -12.79 -19.89 19.46
C LEU A 86 -13.12 -18.75 18.49
N PHE A 87 -14.37 -18.67 18.03
CA PHE A 87 -14.84 -17.58 17.17
C PHE A 87 -14.80 -16.24 17.91
N ILE A 88 -15.24 -16.19 19.16
CA ILE A 88 -15.15 -15.00 20.02
C ILE A 88 -13.68 -14.60 20.21
N VAL A 89 -12.77 -15.54 20.50
CA VAL A 89 -11.34 -15.24 20.64
C VAL A 89 -10.74 -14.69 19.35
N LEU A 90 -11.08 -15.25 18.19
CA LEU A 90 -10.60 -14.77 16.89
C LEU A 90 -11.12 -13.36 16.57
N VAL A 91 -12.42 -13.11 16.80
CA VAL A 91 -13.03 -11.79 16.62
C VAL A 91 -12.41 -10.77 17.57
N TRP A 92 -12.21 -11.13 18.84
CA TRP A 92 -11.60 -10.24 19.84
C TRP A 92 -10.13 -9.98 19.54
N SER A 93 -9.37 -10.96 19.03
CA SER A 93 -7.97 -10.76 18.66
C SER A 93 -7.79 -9.74 17.53
N GLN A 94 -8.71 -9.69 16.55
CA GLN A 94 -8.64 -8.70 15.48
C GLN A 94 -9.10 -7.32 15.94
N GLN A 95 -10.10 -7.27 16.83
CA GLN A 95 -10.57 -6.02 17.42
C GLN A 95 -9.52 -5.41 18.38
N ASP A 96 -8.73 -6.24 19.07
CA ASP A 96 -7.63 -5.83 19.96
C ASP A 96 -6.43 -5.24 19.22
N ILE A 97 -6.11 -5.68 17.99
CA ILE A 97 -5.04 -5.05 17.17
C ILE A 97 -5.38 -3.58 16.92
N CYS A 98 -6.62 -3.28 16.54
CA CYS A 98 -7.04 -1.90 16.35
C CYS A 98 -7.17 -1.14 17.69
N LEU A 99 -7.73 -1.73 18.75
CA LEU A 99 -7.89 -1.05 20.05
C LEU A 99 -6.55 -0.73 20.74
N THR A 100 -5.53 -1.59 20.59
CA THR A 100 -4.18 -1.29 21.11
C THR A 100 -3.47 -0.18 20.33
N SER A 101 -3.80 0.02 19.06
CA SER A 101 -3.27 1.12 18.22
C SER A 101 -3.88 2.50 18.53
N ALA A 102 -5.06 2.55 19.15
CA ALA A 102 -5.76 3.79 19.53
C ALA A 102 -4.99 4.63 20.56
N LYS A 103 -4.11 4.02 21.37
CA LYS A 103 -3.24 4.72 22.34
C LYS A 103 -2.05 5.47 21.70
N LEU A 104 -1.90 5.38 20.38
CA LEU A 104 -0.84 6.02 19.59
C LEU A 104 -1.35 7.21 18.77
N GLU A 105 -2.25 8.02 19.34
CA GLU A 105 -2.76 9.30 18.79
C GLU A 105 -1.67 10.28 18.31
N LYS A 106 -0.40 10.05 18.65
CA LYS A 106 0.74 10.93 18.36
C LYS A 106 1.22 10.93 16.89
N TYR A 107 0.63 10.13 16.00
CA TYR A 107 1.10 9.99 14.61
C TYR A 107 0.15 10.53 13.54
N ILE A 108 -1.03 11.01 13.93
CA ILE A 108 -1.87 11.82 13.05
C ILE A 108 -1.32 13.24 13.17
N SER A 109 -0.57 13.72 12.18
CA SER A 109 -0.35 15.15 12.13
C SER A 109 -1.72 15.76 11.80
N THR A 110 -2.33 16.43 12.76
CA THR A 110 -3.39 17.42 12.55
C THR A 110 -2.86 18.64 11.78
N GLY A 111 -1.72 18.49 11.09
CA GLY A 111 -0.86 19.58 10.67
C GLY A 111 0.21 19.99 11.70
N GLU A 112 0.21 19.46 12.92
CA GLU A 112 1.30 19.80 13.86
C GLU A 112 2.60 19.06 13.51
N ARG A 113 3.61 19.88 13.18
CA ARG A 113 4.98 19.57 12.75
C ARG A 113 5.52 18.23 13.31
N SER A 114 5.61 17.22 12.45
CA SER A 114 6.17 15.90 12.76
C SER A 114 7.42 15.56 11.92
N LEU A 115 8.22 16.54 11.50
CA LEU A 115 9.54 16.26 10.91
C LEU A 115 10.57 17.28 11.41
N THR A 116 11.28 16.93 12.49
CA THR A 116 12.52 17.61 12.87
C THR A 116 13.64 17.17 11.92
N GLN A 117 13.75 17.84 10.78
CA GLN A 117 15.06 18.05 10.16
C GLN A 117 15.07 19.39 9.43
N LYS A 118 16.07 20.18 9.79
CA LYS A 118 16.36 21.53 9.35
C LYS A 118 16.74 21.50 7.86
N GLU A 119 15.77 21.51 6.96
CA GLU A 119 15.98 21.78 5.53
C GLU A 119 15.37 23.14 5.18
N THR A 120 16.06 23.84 4.29
CA THR A 120 16.07 25.28 4.06
C THR A 120 14.72 25.90 3.70
N LEU A 121 14.47 27.10 4.24
CA LEU A 121 13.31 27.98 4.11
C LEU A 121 13.00 28.49 2.68
N ASP A 122 13.44 27.82 1.62
CA ASP A 122 13.36 28.35 0.24
C ASP A 122 12.61 27.43 -0.75
N GLU A 123 12.19 26.22 -0.34
CA GLU A 123 11.25 25.40 -1.10
C GLU A 123 9.88 25.42 -0.42
N LYS A 124 8.80 25.68 -1.19
CA LYS A 124 7.43 25.56 -0.70
C LYS A 124 7.22 24.15 -0.17
N ASP A 125 7.13 24.00 1.15
CA ASP A 125 6.98 22.70 1.77
C ASP A 125 5.58 22.13 1.43
N ARG A 126 5.58 20.93 0.86
CA ARG A 126 4.38 20.25 0.37
C ARG A 126 3.47 19.85 1.53
N GLU A 127 4.06 19.51 2.69
CA GLU A 127 3.32 19.27 3.92
C GLU A 127 2.73 20.57 4.45
N GLN A 128 3.50 21.67 4.39
CA GLN A 128 3.02 23.01 4.78
C GLN A 128 1.82 23.46 3.95
N GLN A 129 1.75 23.14 2.65
CA GLN A 129 0.57 23.48 1.86
C GLN A 129 -0.69 22.74 2.32
N ILE A 130 -0.58 21.46 2.71
CA ILE A 130 -1.70 20.71 3.31
C ILE A 130 -2.10 21.34 4.65
N TYR A 131 -1.11 21.71 5.48
CA TYR A 131 -1.36 22.43 6.73
C TYR A 131 -2.14 23.73 6.47
N ASP A 132 -1.65 24.55 5.55
CA ASP A 132 -2.26 25.85 5.23
C ASP A 132 -3.68 25.70 4.69
N ASN A 133 -3.94 24.65 3.91
CA ASN A 133 -5.28 24.31 3.43
C ASN A 133 -6.22 23.81 4.54
N ASN A 134 -5.66 23.21 5.60
CA ASN A 134 -6.40 22.63 6.71
C ASN A 134 -6.62 23.59 7.88
N LYS A 135 -5.82 24.66 8.02
CA LYS A 135 -5.69 25.46 9.26
C LYS A 135 -7.00 26.05 9.79
N ASP A 136 -7.92 26.38 8.89
CA ASP A 136 -9.22 26.98 9.22
C ASP A 136 -10.38 25.95 9.20
N LEU A 137 -10.06 24.66 9.00
CA LEU A 137 -11.02 23.57 8.83
C LEU A 137 -11.16 22.72 10.09
N ASN A 138 -12.41 22.54 10.55
CA ASN A 138 -12.75 21.57 11.59
C ASN A 138 -13.27 20.25 10.97
N GLU A 139 -13.17 19.15 11.73
CA GLU A 139 -13.59 17.82 11.24
C GLU A 139 -15.10 17.71 11.00
N ASN A 140 -15.91 18.35 11.85
CA ASN A 140 -17.36 18.22 11.82
C ASN A 140 -18.01 18.89 10.59
N ASN A 141 -17.34 19.90 10.02
CA ASN A 141 -17.83 20.67 8.88
C ASN A 141 -16.96 20.56 7.62
N SER A 142 -16.16 19.50 7.52
CA SER A 142 -15.35 19.21 6.33
C SER A 142 -15.62 17.79 5.82
N TYR A 143 -15.30 17.55 4.55
CA TYR A 143 -15.11 16.18 4.06
C TYR A 143 -13.69 15.75 4.39
N LEU A 144 -13.54 14.60 5.05
CA LEU A 144 -12.25 14.10 5.50
C LEU A 144 -11.79 12.94 4.64
N LEU A 145 -10.60 13.07 4.06
CA LEU A 145 -9.88 11.97 3.44
C LEU A 145 -8.56 11.76 4.19
N ALA A 146 -8.16 10.50 4.36
CA ALA A 146 -6.83 10.19 4.87
C ALA A 146 -5.82 10.05 3.73
N LEU A 147 -4.60 10.53 3.94
CA LEU A 147 -3.46 10.35 3.05
C LEU A 147 -2.39 9.53 3.78
N ALA A 148 -2.23 8.27 3.40
CA ALA A 148 -1.22 7.37 3.96
C ALA A 148 0.06 7.41 3.14
N ILE A 149 1.14 7.93 3.73
CA ILE A 149 2.43 8.17 3.08
C ILE A 149 3.60 7.58 3.87
N PRO A 150 4.75 7.33 3.23
CA PRO A 150 5.94 6.81 3.89
C PRO A 150 6.91 7.94 4.26
N ALA A 151 6.47 8.95 5.03
CA ALA A 151 7.20 10.20 5.22
C ALA A 151 8.63 10.00 5.77
N LYS A 152 8.81 9.12 6.76
CA LYS A 152 10.13 8.88 7.38
C LYS A 152 11.06 8.05 6.52
N THR A 153 10.53 7.01 5.86
CA THR A 153 11.34 6.01 5.16
C THR A 153 11.52 6.34 3.69
N GLU A 154 10.60 7.06 3.06
CA GLU A 154 10.60 7.40 1.63
C GLU A 154 10.18 8.87 1.42
N PRO A 155 10.97 9.84 1.91
CA PRO A 155 10.58 11.26 1.91
C PRO A 155 10.34 11.82 0.50
N GLN A 156 11.02 11.32 -0.54
CA GLN A 156 10.78 11.76 -1.92
C GLN A 156 9.41 11.29 -2.44
N ALA A 157 9.02 10.05 -2.15
CA ALA A 157 7.70 9.53 -2.53
C ALA A 157 6.59 10.24 -1.73
N ALA A 158 6.79 10.41 -0.42
CA ALA A 158 5.88 11.15 0.45
C ALA A 158 5.67 12.59 -0.03
N LYS A 159 6.77 13.31 -0.32
CA LYS A 159 6.72 14.65 -0.91
C LYS A 159 5.93 14.63 -2.24
N ALA A 160 6.20 13.68 -3.13
CA ALA A 160 5.49 13.61 -4.41
C ALA A 160 3.97 13.38 -4.24
N MET A 161 3.56 12.48 -3.35
CA MET A 161 2.14 12.23 -3.05
C MET A 161 1.48 13.46 -2.43
N LEU A 162 2.13 14.11 -1.45
CA LEU A 162 1.67 15.34 -0.81
C LEU A 162 1.42 16.45 -1.83
N ALA A 163 2.31 16.65 -2.82
CA ALA A 163 2.11 17.65 -3.87
C ALA A 163 0.81 17.45 -4.64
N GLY A 164 0.54 16.22 -5.10
CA GLY A 164 -0.64 15.93 -5.91
C GLY A 164 -1.94 16.13 -5.12
N VAL A 165 -1.97 15.65 -3.88
CA VAL A 165 -3.11 15.85 -2.97
C VAL A 165 -3.28 17.32 -2.61
N ALA A 166 -2.19 18.04 -2.35
CA ALA A 166 -2.23 19.47 -2.02
C ALA A 166 -2.76 20.32 -3.17
N ASP A 167 -2.36 20.03 -4.40
CA ASP A 167 -2.86 20.74 -5.58
C ASP A 167 -4.37 20.53 -5.75
N ALA A 168 -4.85 19.28 -5.63
CA ALA A 168 -6.27 18.95 -5.73
C ALA A 168 -7.08 19.57 -4.59
N GLN A 169 -6.58 19.50 -3.36
CA GLN A 169 -7.22 20.12 -2.19
C GLN A 169 -7.30 21.64 -2.35
N THR A 170 -6.20 22.29 -2.76
CA THR A 170 -6.16 23.75 -2.98
C THR A 170 -7.19 24.14 -4.02
N LYS A 171 -7.23 23.45 -5.16
CA LYS A 171 -8.21 23.70 -6.25
C LYS A 171 -9.65 23.56 -5.74
N PHE A 172 -9.94 22.55 -4.92
CA PHE A 172 -11.29 22.31 -4.39
C PHE A 172 -11.70 23.31 -3.29
N ASN A 173 -10.74 23.74 -2.47
CA ASN A 173 -10.99 24.64 -1.34
C ASN A 173 -10.99 26.12 -1.73
N GLN A 174 -10.51 26.47 -2.92
CA GLN A 174 -10.54 27.84 -3.41
C GLN A 174 -11.98 28.41 -3.39
N PRO A 175 -12.16 29.66 -2.92
CA PRO A 175 -13.45 30.34 -2.99
C PRO A 175 -13.95 30.39 -4.44
N TYR A 176 -15.24 30.12 -4.64
CA TYR A 176 -15.84 30.26 -5.97
C TYR A 176 -16.02 31.77 -6.24
N ASN A 177 -15.22 32.33 -7.16
CA ASN A 177 -15.22 33.77 -7.44
C ASN A 177 -16.40 34.26 -8.30
N ASP A 178 -17.30 33.35 -8.71
CA ASP A 178 -18.47 33.67 -9.50
C ASP A 178 -19.74 33.49 -8.64
N PRO A 179 -20.34 34.57 -8.12
CA PRO A 179 -21.52 34.52 -7.27
C PRO A 179 -22.79 34.02 -7.98
N THR A 180 -22.73 33.79 -9.30
CA THR A 180 -23.87 33.31 -10.09
C THR A 180 -23.94 31.78 -10.22
N LYS A 181 -22.91 31.06 -9.78
CA LYS A 181 -22.88 29.59 -9.82
C LYS A 181 -22.81 29.02 -8.39
N PRO A 182 -23.80 28.21 -7.97
CA PRO A 182 -23.79 27.62 -6.65
C PRO A 182 -22.57 26.72 -6.47
N ARG A 183 -21.94 26.79 -5.30
CA ARG A 183 -20.84 25.91 -4.93
C ARG A 183 -21.32 24.47 -5.01
N ILE A 184 -20.64 23.65 -5.82
CA ILE A 184 -21.00 22.23 -6.04
C ILE A 184 -21.00 21.44 -4.73
N SER A 185 -20.14 21.85 -3.79
CA SER A 185 -19.95 21.21 -2.49
C SER A 185 -20.42 22.09 -1.33
N LYS A 186 -21.10 21.47 -0.35
CA LYS A 186 -21.52 22.11 0.90
C LYS A 186 -20.37 22.30 1.89
N LYS A 187 -19.30 21.51 1.79
CA LYS A 187 -18.16 21.50 2.74
C LYS A 187 -16.81 21.67 2.03
N LEU A 188 -15.77 22.02 2.79
CA LEU A 188 -14.38 22.05 2.31
C LEU A 188 -13.72 20.67 2.51
N LEU A 189 -12.65 20.39 1.77
CA LEU A 189 -11.86 19.18 1.90
C LEU A 189 -10.77 19.36 2.94
N LYS A 190 -10.74 18.49 3.96
CA LYS A 190 -9.66 18.37 4.93
C LYS A 190 -8.91 17.06 4.70
N ILE A 191 -7.58 17.14 4.64
CA ILE A 191 -6.71 15.97 4.44
C ILE A 191 -6.06 15.59 5.77
N VAL A 192 -6.22 14.34 6.19
CA VAL A 192 -5.57 13.79 7.38
C VAL A 192 -4.34 13.02 6.93
N VAL A 193 -3.13 13.53 7.22
CA VAL A 193 -1.88 12.88 6.79
C VAL A 193 -1.42 11.89 7.86
N VAL A 194 -1.07 10.67 7.45
CA VAL A 194 -0.59 9.61 8.33
C VAL A 194 0.66 8.95 7.74
N ASP A 195 1.66 8.69 8.60
CA ASP A 195 2.93 8.06 8.22
C ASP A 195 2.92 6.56 8.49
N ASP A 196 2.84 5.76 7.43
CA ASP A 196 2.88 4.30 7.48
C ASP A 196 4.31 3.73 7.47
N GLN A 197 5.31 4.60 7.30
CA GLN A 197 6.74 4.29 7.24
C GLN A 197 7.09 3.21 6.21
N ASN A 198 6.25 2.96 5.20
CA ASN A 198 6.43 1.86 4.25
C ASN A 198 6.72 0.51 4.94
N ASN A 199 6.01 0.21 6.03
CA ASN A 199 6.26 -0.99 6.82
C ASN A 199 4.97 -1.78 7.03
N GLU A 200 4.88 -2.85 6.25
CA GLU A 200 3.73 -3.75 6.13
C GLU A 200 3.38 -4.39 7.49
N ASP A 201 4.38 -4.98 8.15
CA ASP A 201 4.19 -5.81 9.36
C ASP A 201 3.84 -5.02 10.63
N LYS A 202 4.23 -3.75 10.72
CA LYS A 202 4.16 -3.00 11.99
C LYS A 202 3.35 -1.73 11.94
N PHE A 203 3.31 -1.02 10.82
CA PHE A 203 2.78 0.33 10.75
C PHE A 203 1.60 0.46 9.81
N ALA A 204 1.61 -0.16 8.63
CA ALA A 204 0.52 -0.07 7.67
C ALA A 204 -0.82 -0.57 8.24
N GLU A 205 -0.87 -1.76 8.85
CA GLU A 205 -2.09 -2.30 9.48
C GLU A 205 -2.59 -1.40 10.64
N LYS A 206 -1.66 -0.85 11.44
CA LYS A 206 -2.02 0.05 12.55
C LYS A 206 -2.59 1.37 12.05
N VAL A 207 -1.99 1.96 11.03
CA VAL A 207 -2.49 3.17 10.37
C VAL A 207 -3.87 2.91 9.79
N ALA A 208 -4.10 1.75 9.17
CA ALA A 208 -5.41 1.37 8.67
C ALA A 208 -6.45 1.25 9.80
N CYS A 209 -6.09 0.64 10.93
CA CYS A 209 -6.94 0.58 12.13
C CYS A 209 -7.28 1.97 12.68
N GLN A 210 -6.30 2.86 12.80
CA GLN A 210 -6.50 4.23 13.28
C GLN A 210 -7.44 5.01 12.37
N ILE A 211 -7.27 4.91 11.05
CA ILE A 211 -8.19 5.49 10.07
C ILE A 211 -9.60 4.90 10.23
N ALA A 212 -9.70 3.58 10.35
CA ALA A 212 -10.98 2.89 10.48
C ALA A 212 -11.79 3.35 11.69
N GLN A 213 -11.11 3.65 12.80
CA GLN A 213 -11.69 4.13 14.05
C GLN A 213 -12.26 5.55 13.98
N ASN A 214 -11.80 6.40 13.05
CA ASN A 214 -12.39 7.74 12.87
C ASN A 214 -13.55 7.69 11.85
N PRO A 215 -14.83 7.70 12.29
CA PRO A 215 -15.98 7.55 11.41
C PRO A 215 -16.16 8.71 10.42
N ASN A 216 -15.49 9.85 10.63
CA ASN A 216 -15.58 11.01 9.74
C ASN A 216 -14.73 10.85 8.47
N ILE A 217 -13.73 9.95 8.47
CA ILE A 217 -12.90 9.69 7.29
C ILE A 217 -13.73 8.91 6.26
N LEU A 218 -13.92 9.53 5.09
CA LEU A 218 -14.73 9.02 4.00
C LEU A 218 -14.00 8.01 3.10
N GLY A 219 -12.67 8.15 3.01
CA GLY A 219 -11.83 7.37 2.11
C GLY A 219 -10.34 7.58 2.37
N VAL A 220 -9.53 6.74 1.74
CA VAL A 220 -8.07 6.73 1.88
C VAL A 220 -7.41 6.93 0.52
N ILE A 221 -6.47 7.87 0.46
CA ILE A 221 -5.51 8.02 -0.63
C ILE A 221 -4.21 7.40 -0.15
N GLY A 222 -3.74 6.37 -0.84
CA GLY A 222 -2.60 5.55 -0.40
C GLY A 222 -2.99 4.08 -0.32
N HIS A 223 -2.14 3.21 0.21
CA HIS A 223 -0.78 3.47 0.69
C HIS A 223 0.20 3.60 -0.48
N HIS A 224 1.47 3.92 -0.18
CA HIS A 224 2.51 4.05 -1.20
C HIS A 224 2.91 2.70 -1.82
N SER A 225 3.38 1.76 -1.00
CA SER A 225 3.84 0.47 -1.51
C SER A 225 2.71 -0.54 -1.63
N SER A 226 2.86 -1.46 -2.59
CA SER A 226 1.97 -2.61 -2.73
C SER A 226 1.87 -3.43 -1.43
N GLY A 227 2.97 -3.58 -0.69
CA GLY A 227 2.96 -4.29 0.58
C GLY A 227 2.13 -3.61 1.66
N SER A 228 2.36 -2.31 1.91
CA SER A 228 1.54 -1.53 2.84
C SER A 228 0.07 -1.52 2.45
N SER A 229 -0.22 -1.36 1.14
CA SER A 229 -1.58 -1.40 0.62
C SER A 229 -2.25 -2.74 0.93
N LYS A 230 -1.57 -3.85 0.65
CA LYS A 230 -2.05 -5.21 0.94
C LYS A 230 -2.35 -5.41 2.43
N ALA A 231 -1.46 -4.94 3.31
CA ALA A 231 -1.64 -5.04 4.77
C ALA A 231 -2.85 -4.23 5.28
N ALA A 232 -3.20 -3.13 4.62
CA ALA A 232 -4.30 -2.25 5.02
C ALA A 232 -5.69 -2.69 4.50
N LEU A 233 -5.73 -3.41 3.36
CA LEU A 233 -6.94 -3.68 2.61
C LEU A 233 -8.04 -4.39 3.40
N ASP A 234 -7.69 -5.44 4.14
CA ASP A 234 -8.66 -6.21 4.94
C ASP A 234 -9.36 -5.33 5.99
N THR A 235 -8.62 -4.42 6.61
CA THR A 235 -9.15 -3.48 7.61
C THR A 235 -10.10 -2.49 6.96
N TYR A 236 -9.75 -1.94 5.79
CA TYR A 236 -10.62 -1.03 5.05
C TYR A 236 -11.88 -1.73 4.52
N ALA A 237 -11.75 -2.97 4.02
CA ALA A 237 -12.88 -3.76 3.57
C ALA A 237 -13.90 -4.00 4.71
N LYS A 238 -13.43 -4.38 5.91
CA LYS A 238 -14.28 -4.56 7.09
C LYS A 238 -14.93 -3.25 7.55
N ALA A 239 -14.23 -2.13 7.43
CA ALA A 239 -14.71 -0.82 7.82
C ALA A 239 -15.55 -0.11 6.72
N GLY A 240 -15.68 -0.72 5.54
CA GLY A 240 -16.36 -0.14 4.38
C GLY A 240 -15.70 1.13 3.84
N ILE A 241 -14.38 1.29 4.03
CA ILE A 241 -13.64 2.48 3.60
C ILE A 241 -13.11 2.27 2.19
N THR A 242 -13.47 3.16 1.28
CA THR A 242 -12.89 3.16 -0.07
C THR A 242 -11.43 3.61 -0.02
N MET A 243 -10.57 2.85 -0.68
CA MET A 243 -9.14 3.13 -0.81
C MET A 243 -8.79 3.33 -2.27
N ILE A 244 -8.18 4.47 -2.61
CA ILE A 244 -7.59 4.73 -3.91
C ILE A 244 -6.08 4.84 -3.73
N THR A 245 -5.32 3.84 -4.18
CA THR A 245 -3.85 3.94 -4.18
C THR A 245 -3.35 4.66 -5.43
N PRO A 246 -2.53 5.71 -5.28
CA PRO A 246 -1.93 6.39 -6.43
C PRO A 246 -0.63 5.74 -6.88
N THR A 247 -0.03 4.81 -6.12
CA THR A 247 1.33 4.34 -6.41
C THR A 247 1.57 2.85 -6.26
N SER A 248 0.63 2.07 -5.71
CA SER A 248 0.79 0.63 -5.60
C SER A 248 0.33 -0.10 -6.86
N THR A 249 1.26 -0.79 -7.53
CA THR A 249 1.04 -1.39 -8.86
C THR A 249 0.80 -2.90 -8.84
N SER A 250 0.97 -3.59 -7.70
CA SER A 250 0.85 -5.06 -7.65
C SER A 250 -0.54 -5.54 -8.12
N THR A 251 -0.57 -6.55 -8.97
CA THR A 251 -1.82 -7.16 -9.46
C THR A 251 -2.55 -7.93 -8.36
N LYS A 252 -1.83 -8.34 -7.31
CA LYS A 252 -2.34 -9.09 -6.17
C LYS A 252 -3.24 -8.24 -5.26
N LEU A 253 -3.23 -6.91 -5.38
CA LEU A 253 -4.05 -6.01 -4.56
C LEU A 253 -5.55 -6.07 -4.87
N ASN A 254 -5.90 -6.36 -6.13
CA ASN A 254 -7.30 -6.48 -6.51
C ASN A 254 -7.89 -7.84 -6.10
N GLN A 255 -7.02 -8.80 -5.77
CA GLN A 255 -7.44 -10.09 -5.25
C GLN A 255 -7.85 -9.90 -3.78
N ASN A 256 -9.11 -10.18 -3.46
CA ASN A 256 -9.69 -10.14 -2.10
C ASN A 256 -9.99 -8.76 -1.50
N SER A 257 -10.01 -7.70 -2.31
CA SER A 257 -10.20 -6.31 -1.82
C SER A 257 -11.63 -5.91 -1.44
N GLY A 258 -12.61 -6.82 -1.46
CA GLY A 258 -13.97 -6.54 -0.99
C GLY A 258 -14.70 -5.39 -1.72
N LYS A 259 -14.31 -5.09 -2.98
CA LYS A 259 -14.78 -3.93 -3.79
C LYS A 259 -14.39 -2.55 -3.27
N VAL A 260 -13.59 -2.46 -2.19
CA VAL A 260 -13.19 -1.16 -1.64
C VAL A 260 -11.91 -0.60 -2.26
N PHE A 261 -11.19 -1.41 -3.04
CA PHE A 261 -9.93 -1.03 -3.65
C PHE A 261 -10.10 -0.44 -5.04
N PHE A 262 -9.40 0.66 -5.25
CA PHE A 262 -9.24 1.32 -6.53
C PHE A 262 -7.79 1.79 -6.65
N ARG A 263 -7.32 2.03 -7.87
CA ARG A 263 -6.02 2.69 -8.08
C ARG A 263 -6.03 3.63 -9.27
N THR A 264 -5.22 4.68 -9.23
CA THR A 264 -5.03 5.60 -10.36
C THR A 264 -3.72 5.36 -11.11
N THR A 265 -2.79 4.56 -10.57
CA THR A 265 -1.60 4.11 -11.31
C THR A 265 -1.88 2.84 -12.11
N VAL A 266 -1.03 2.51 -13.07
CA VAL A 266 -1.08 1.24 -13.81
C VAL A 266 -0.82 0.03 -12.92
N THR A 267 -1.11 -1.16 -13.44
CA THR A 267 -0.75 -2.43 -12.80
C THR A 267 0.63 -2.91 -13.25
N ASN A 268 1.21 -3.80 -12.45
CA ASN A 268 2.40 -4.55 -12.82
C ASN A 268 2.18 -5.46 -14.04
N ALA A 269 0.94 -5.83 -14.36
CA ALA A 269 0.64 -6.53 -15.61
C ALA A 269 0.87 -5.59 -16.81
N ASP A 270 0.38 -4.35 -16.73
CA ASP A 270 0.59 -3.35 -17.78
C ASP A 270 2.09 -3.05 -17.95
N LEU A 271 2.81 -2.81 -16.83
CA LEU A 271 4.25 -2.57 -16.84
C LEU A 271 5.03 -3.76 -17.41
N GLY A 272 4.72 -4.98 -16.94
CA GLY A 272 5.37 -6.22 -17.34
C GLY A 272 5.14 -6.55 -18.81
N GLU A 273 3.93 -6.33 -19.33
CA GLU A 273 3.59 -6.56 -20.73
C GLU A 273 4.37 -5.63 -21.66
N ILE A 274 4.32 -4.32 -21.39
CA ILE A 274 5.02 -3.32 -22.20
C ILE A 274 6.53 -3.55 -22.17
N LEU A 275 7.06 -3.91 -20.99
CA LEU A 275 8.47 -4.24 -20.83
C LEU A 275 8.88 -5.51 -21.60
N ALA A 276 8.08 -6.57 -21.51
CA ALA A 276 8.30 -7.80 -22.24
C ALA A 276 8.27 -7.56 -23.75
N ARG A 277 7.29 -6.82 -24.27
CA ARG A 277 7.18 -6.49 -25.70
C ARG A 277 8.41 -5.73 -26.20
N ARG A 278 8.92 -4.77 -25.42
CA ARG A 278 10.13 -4.00 -25.80
C ARG A 278 11.38 -4.88 -25.89
N ILE A 279 11.53 -5.81 -24.94
CA ILE A 279 12.67 -6.73 -24.86
C ILE A 279 12.53 -7.89 -25.86
N ALA A 280 11.29 -8.24 -26.24
CA ALA A 280 11.03 -9.34 -27.17
C ALA A 280 11.75 -9.13 -28.52
N ASN A 281 11.86 -7.88 -28.97
CA ASN A 281 12.53 -7.51 -30.22
C ASN A 281 14.05 -7.72 -30.21
N LEU A 282 14.67 -7.97 -29.05
CA LEU A 282 16.11 -8.19 -28.94
C LEU A 282 16.56 -9.62 -29.27
N ASP A 283 15.61 -10.52 -29.60
CA ASP A 283 15.82 -11.96 -29.90
C ASP A 283 16.97 -12.61 -29.13
N SER A 284 16.91 -12.51 -27.80
CA SER A 284 18.01 -12.89 -26.90
C SER A 284 17.50 -13.27 -25.53
N LYS A 285 18.37 -13.95 -24.78
CA LYS A 285 18.15 -14.28 -23.38
C LYS A 285 18.28 -13.06 -22.47
N VAL A 286 17.58 -13.11 -21.35
CA VAL A 286 17.46 -12.02 -20.38
C VAL A 286 17.83 -12.52 -18.99
N SER A 287 18.61 -11.74 -18.24
CA SER A 287 18.81 -11.97 -16.80
C SER A 287 17.89 -11.03 -16.01
N VAL A 288 17.20 -11.57 -15.01
CA VAL A 288 16.25 -10.82 -14.19
C VAL A 288 16.76 -10.73 -12.77
N PHE A 289 16.82 -9.52 -12.23
CA PHE A 289 17.22 -9.23 -10.85
C PHE A 289 16.01 -8.67 -10.12
N TYR A 290 15.65 -9.28 -9.00
CA TYR A 290 14.46 -8.86 -8.26
C TYR A 290 14.68 -8.91 -6.76
N GLU A 291 14.01 -8.04 -6.01
CA GLU A 291 13.99 -8.10 -4.56
C GLU A 291 12.96 -9.12 -4.08
N GLY A 292 13.43 -10.30 -3.63
CA GLY A 292 12.56 -11.32 -3.05
C GLY A 292 11.85 -10.88 -1.77
N SER A 293 10.70 -11.49 -1.51
CA SER A 293 9.74 -11.17 -0.44
C SER A 293 9.20 -9.74 -0.46
N ASN A 294 9.38 -8.99 -1.55
CA ASN A 294 8.75 -7.69 -1.73
C ASN A 294 7.55 -7.83 -2.69
N GLU A 295 6.36 -7.46 -2.22
CA GLU A 295 5.10 -7.64 -2.97
C GLU A 295 5.13 -6.99 -4.36
N TYR A 296 5.76 -5.82 -4.50
CA TYR A 296 5.88 -5.11 -5.77
C TYR A 296 6.85 -5.82 -6.72
N ALA A 297 8.07 -6.10 -6.26
CA ALA A 297 9.14 -6.60 -7.10
C ALA A 297 8.89 -8.05 -7.56
N GLU A 298 8.34 -8.90 -6.68
CA GLU A 298 7.99 -10.27 -7.03
C GLU A 298 6.85 -10.32 -8.05
N ASP A 299 5.79 -9.54 -7.83
CA ASP A 299 4.67 -9.50 -8.77
C ASP A 299 5.07 -8.92 -10.12
N LEU A 300 5.87 -7.84 -10.17
CA LEU A 300 6.37 -7.28 -11.43
C LEU A 300 7.25 -8.29 -12.19
N LYS A 301 8.11 -9.01 -11.47
CA LYS A 301 8.90 -10.12 -12.04
C LYS A 301 7.99 -11.18 -12.66
N GLU A 302 6.99 -11.65 -11.91
CA GLU A 302 6.05 -12.68 -12.36
C GLU A 302 5.31 -12.23 -13.63
N GLN A 303 4.78 -11.01 -13.66
CA GLN A 303 4.09 -10.48 -14.84
C GLN A 303 5.04 -10.32 -16.03
N PHE A 304 6.25 -9.79 -15.82
CA PHE A 304 7.24 -9.66 -16.87
C PHE A 304 7.61 -11.01 -17.51
N ILE A 305 7.93 -12.02 -16.69
CA ILE A 305 8.29 -13.36 -17.16
C ILE A 305 7.11 -14.02 -17.88
N LYS A 306 5.88 -13.84 -17.38
CA LYS A 306 4.66 -14.32 -18.01
C LYS A 306 4.51 -13.79 -19.44
N PHE A 307 4.71 -12.50 -19.67
CA PHE A 307 4.57 -11.89 -21.00
C PHE A 307 5.77 -12.13 -21.91
N LEU A 308 7.00 -12.20 -21.38
CA LEU A 308 8.20 -12.45 -22.19
C LEU A 308 8.36 -13.93 -22.58
N SER A 309 7.74 -14.85 -21.83
CA SER A 309 7.95 -16.30 -21.81
C SER A 309 9.17 -16.74 -20.97
N PRO A 310 8.99 -17.71 -20.05
CA PRO A 310 10.09 -18.27 -19.25
C PRO A 310 11.26 -18.79 -20.07
N ILE A 311 11.01 -19.26 -21.30
CA ILE A 311 12.06 -19.77 -22.18
C ILE A 311 13.08 -18.70 -22.57
N ARG A 312 12.76 -17.41 -22.40
CA ARG A 312 13.70 -16.31 -22.67
C ARG A 312 14.55 -15.91 -21.47
N ILE A 313 14.26 -16.44 -20.28
CA ILE A 313 15.01 -16.12 -19.08
C ILE A 313 16.26 -17.02 -19.04
N ALA A 314 17.43 -16.41 -18.94
CA ALA A 314 18.68 -17.13 -18.69
C ALA A 314 18.85 -17.41 -17.19
N GLU A 315 18.66 -16.38 -16.38
CA GLU A 315 18.90 -16.43 -14.94
C GLU A 315 17.94 -15.50 -14.19
N GLU A 316 17.48 -15.95 -13.02
CA GLU A 316 16.81 -15.13 -12.02
C GLU A 316 17.71 -14.95 -10.81
N HIS A 317 17.86 -13.71 -10.35
CA HIS A 317 18.74 -13.31 -9.27
C HIS A 317 17.94 -12.59 -8.18
N ASP A 318 17.72 -13.27 -7.05
CA ASP A 318 17.12 -12.63 -5.87
C ASP A 318 18.16 -11.77 -5.14
N ILE A 319 17.97 -10.44 -5.17
CA ILE A 319 18.87 -9.46 -4.58
C ILE A 319 18.54 -9.09 -3.12
N LYS A 320 17.55 -9.77 -2.50
CA LYS A 320 17.08 -9.50 -1.12
C LYS A 320 18.18 -9.55 -0.06
N TYR A 321 19.24 -10.33 -0.25
CA TYR A 321 20.37 -10.39 0.68
C TYR A 321 21.71 -9.96 0.07
N TRP A 322 21.66 -9.35 -1.13
CA TRP A 322 22.87 -8.92 -1.80
C TRP A 322 23.55 -7.75 -1.10
N ASN A 323 24.87 -7.80 -1.17
CA ASN A 323 25.83 -6.78 -0.73
C ASN A 323 26.90 -6.59 -1.84
N ASN A 324 27.91 -5.75 -1.60
CA ASN A 324 28.95 -5.48 -2.60
C ASN A 324 29.65 -6.76 -3.11
N THR A 325 29.94 -7.73 -2.23
CA THR A 325 30.60 -9.00 -2.61
C THR A 325 29.76 -9.83 -3.59
N HIS A 326 28.44 -9.78 -3.50
CA HIS A 326 27.57 -10.45 -4.46
C HIS A 326 27.66 -9.76 -5.84
N ILE A 327 27.60 -8.43 -5.86
CA ILE A 327 27.71 -7.63 -7.08
C ILE A 327 29.08 -7.82 -7.75
N ASP A 328 30.16 -7.86 -6.97
CA ASP A 328 31.52 -7.96 -7.50
C ASP A 328 31.77 -9.31 -8.19
N ARG A 329 31.20 -10.39 -7.66
CA ARG A 329 31.30 -11.74 -8.20
C ARG A 329 30.33 -12.03 -9.35
N LEU A 330 29.37 -11.15 -9.60
CA LEU A 330 28.40 -11.34 -10.68
C LEU A 330 29.10 -11.35 -12.05
N ALA A 331 28.80 -12.38 -12.84
CA ALA A 331 29.18 -12.49 -14.24
C ALA A 331 27.91 -12.80 -15.06
N ILE A 332 27.72 -12.09 -16.18
CA ILE A 332 26.57 -12.29 -17.06
C ILE A 332 27.01 -12.98 -18.35
N PRO A 333 26.39 -14.12 -18.72
CA PRO A 333 26.74 -14.85 -19.93
C PRO A 333 26.65 -14.00 -21.21
N ASN A 334 27.50 -14.31 -22.21
CA ASN A 334 27.57 -13.55 -23.47
C ASN A 334 26.29 -13.65 -24.33
N ASN A 335 25.53 -14.74 -24.18
CA ASN A 335 24.24 -14.93 -24.86
C ASN A 335 23.08 -14.13 -24.22
N VAL A 336 23.33 -13.46 -23.09
CA VAL A 336 22.39 -12.50 -22.49
C VAL A 336 22.67 -11.11 -23.04
N LYS A 337 21.63 -10.46 -23.57
CA LYS A 337 21.71 -9.11 -24.16
C LYS A 337 20.85 -8.07 -23.44
N ALA A 338 20.00 -8.49 -22.50
CA ALA A 338 19.28 -7.59 -21.62
C ALA A 338 19.35 -8.04 -20.16
N ALA A 339 19.45 -7.08 -19.25
CA ALA A 339 19.25 -7.27 -17.83
C ALA A 339 18.11 -6.38 -17.33
N VAL A 340 17.23 -6.95 -16.51
CA VAL A 340 16.06 -6.26 -15.96
C VAL A 340 16.13 -6.23 -14.45
N ILE A 341 15.95 -5.06 -13.84
CA ILE A 341 16.09 -4.85 -12.40
C ILE A 341 14.75 -4.39 -11.79
N PHE A 342 14.21 -5.18 -10.87
CA PHE A 342 13.01 -4.89 -10.09
C PHE A 342 13.34 -4.80 -8.59
N SER A 343 13.48 -3.59 -8.05
CA SER A 343 13.77 -3.37 -6.62
C SER A 343 12.73 -2.45 -5.99
N SER A 344 12.54 -2.52 -4.67
CA SER A 344 11.64 -1.60 -3.98
C SER A 344 12.21 -0.18 -3.91
N SER A 345 11.34 0.81 -3.72
CA SER A 345 11.75 2.21 -3.63
C SER A 345 12.43 2.54 -2.28
N GLY A 346 12.16 1.75 -1.24
CA GLY A 346 12.51 1.96 0.17
C GLY A 346 13.97 2.35 0.45
N LYS A 347 14.22 3.21 1.45
CA LYS A 347 15.50 3.46 2.16
C LYS A 347 16.26 2.22 2.63
N SER A 348 15.70 1.03 2.41
CA SER A 348 16.46 -0.20 2.44
C SER A 348 17.71 -0.07 1.56
N GLN A 349 18.77 -0.74 1.95
CA GLN A 349 20.01 -0.88 1.18
C GLN A 349 19.76 -1.33 -0.29
N LYS A 350 18.54 -1.72 -0.66
CA LYS A 350 18.18 -2.30 -1.96
C LYS A 350 18.15 -1.32 -3.11
N HIS A 351 17.75 -0.06 -2.89
CA HIS A 351 17.89 0.93 -3.95
C HIS A 351 19.38 1.13 -4.31
N GLU A 352 20.23 1.29 -3.29
CA GLU A 352 21.67 1.46 -3.47
C GLU A 352 22.31 0.23 -4.14
N ILE A 353 21.92 -0.98 -3.73
CA ILE A 353 22.37 -2.24 -4.34
C ILE A 353 21.96 -2.32 -5.81
N ALA A 354 20.74 -1.91 -6.16
CA ALA A 354 20.29 -1.85 -7.55
C ALA A 354 21.13 -0.88 -8.39
N ILE A 355 21.43 0.32 -7.88
CA ILE A 355 22.29 1.28 -8.59
C ILE A 355 23.71 0.73 -8.76
N LYS A 356 24.30 0.14 -7.71
CA LYS A 356 25.63 -0.49 -7.78
C LYS A 356 25.67 -1.63 -8.80
N LEU A 357 24.62 -2.44 -8.84
CA LEU A 357 24.44 -3.51 -9.82
C LEU A 357 24.39 -2.95 -11.25
N ILE A 358 23.55 -1.95 -11.51
CA ILE A 358 23.42 -1.31 -12.83
C ILE A 358 24.78 -0.77 -13.30
N LYS A 359 25.51 -0.07 -12.42
CA LYS A 359 26.85 0.46 -12.73
C LYS A 359 27.86 -0.66 -13.03
N LYS A 360 27.85 -1.74 -12.25
CA LYS A 360 28.71 -2.93 -12.47
C LYS A 360 28.41 -3.55 -13.83
N LEU A 361 27.13 -3.76 -14.16
CA LEU A 361 26.70 -4.34 -15.43
C LEU A 361 27.12 -3.45 -16.60
N LYS A 362 26.85 -2.14 -16.54
CA LYS A 362 27.25 -1.19 -17.58
C LYS A 362 28.75 -1.21 -17.85
N ARG A 363 29.57 -1.21 -16.79
CA ARG A 363 31.03 -1.20 -16.89
C ARG A 363 31.61 -2.50 -17.47
N THR A 364 31.04 -3.64 -17.09
CA THR A 364 31.57 -4.97 -17.46
C THR A 364 30.97 -5.52 -18.74
N ARG A 365 29.78 -5.07 -19.12
CA ARG A 365 29.05 -5.46 -20.34
C ARG A 365 28.44 -4.22 -21.01
N PRO A 366 29.25 -3.39 -21.71
CA PRO A 366 28.75 -2.21 -22.39
C PRO A 366 27.70 -2.49 -23.49
N ASP A 367 27.67 -3.73 -24.01
CA ASP A 367 26.69 -4.22 -24.99
C ASP A 367 25.33 -4.60 -24.37
N LEU A 368 25.26 -4.74 -23.05
CA LEU A 368 24.05 -5.17 -22.34
C LEU A 368 23.06 -4.02 -22.23
N GLN A 369 21.84 -4.24 -22.70
CA GLN A 369 20.75 -3.29 -22.49
C GLN A 369 20.20 -3.43 -21.08
N LEU A 370 20.09 -2.31 -20.38
CA LEU A 370 19.67 -2.27 -18.98
C LEU A 370 18.24 -1.74 -18.91
N PHE A 371 17.37 -2.50 -18.28
CA PHE A 371 15.98 -2.16 -18.06
C PHE A 371 15.63 -2.21 -16.57
N GLY A 372 14.56 -1.52 -16.17
CA GLY A 372 14.05 -1.63 -14.81
C GLY A 372 12.60 -1.16 -14.64
N GLY A 373 12.09 -1.42 -13.45
CA GLY A 373 10.75 -0.99 -13.04
C GLY A 373 10.68 0.48 -12.65
N ASP A 374 9.45 0.95 -12.46
CA ASP A 374 9.08 2.33 -12.14
C ASP A 374 9.62 2.84 -10.79
N SER A 375 9.95 1.94 -9.85
CA SER A 375 10.56 2.28 -8.56
C SER A 375 11.95 2.93 -8.66
N LEU A 376 12.64 2.74 -9.80
CA LEU A 376 13.92 3.37 -10.13
C LEU A 376 13.74 4.77 -10.76
N TYR A 377 12.51 5.20 -11.05
CA TYR A 377 12.24 6.54 -11.57
C TYR A 377 12.25 7.58 -10.44
N LYS A 378 13.44 7.98 -10.00
CA LYS A 378 13.61 8.99 -8.96
C LYS A 378 14.92 9.76 -9.07
N GLY A 379 14.97 10.91 -8.39
CA GLY A 379 16.15 11.78 -8.38
C GLY A 379 17.40 11.10 -7.81
N SER A 380 17.26 10.25 -6.79
CA SER A 380 18.39 9.52 -6.22
C SER A 380 19.05 8.54 -7.20
N THR A 381 18.26 7.89 -8.08
CA THR A 381 18.80 7.04 -9.14
C THR A 381 19.74 7.81 -10.06
N LEU A 382 19.33 9.00 -10.49
CA LEU A 382 20.15 9.88 -11.33
C LEU A 382 21.36 10.44 -10.56
N TYR A 383 21.17 10.82 -9.29
CA TYR A 383 22.20 11.41 -8.44
C TYR A 383 23.32 10.41 -8.10
N ASP A 384 22.95 9.19 -7.69
CA ASP A 384 23.88 8.12 -7.30
C ASP A 384 24.49 7.43 -8.54
N GLY A 385 23.67 7.24 -9.58
CA GLY A 385 24.06 6.60 -10.82
C GLY A 385 24.97 7.48 -11.68
N LYS A 386 24.72 8.79 -11.75
CA LYS A 386 25.45 9.76 -12.59
C LYS A 386 25.51 9.27 -14.05
N THR A 387 26.59 9.57 -14.75
CA THR A 387 26.82 9.13 -16.14
C THR A 387 27.00 7.61 -16.28
N ASP A 388 27.28 6.89 -15.18
CA ASP A 388 27.54 5.45 -15.20
C ASP A 388 26.28 4.60 -15.42
N ILE A 389 25.10 5.23 -15.46
CA ILE A 389 23.82 4.58 -15.74
C ILE A 389 23.16 5.10 -17.04
N GLU A 390 23.92 5.82 -17.88
CA GLU A 390 23.41 6.29 -19.18
C GLU A 390 22.93 5.10 -20.04
N GLY A 391 21.75 5.27 -20.65
CA GLY A 391 21.06 4.25 -21.43
C GLY A 391 20.22 3.26 -20.61
N LEU A 392 20.13 3.42 -19.29
CA LEU A 392 19.14 2.71 -18.47
C LEU A 392 17.74 3.10 -18.92
N LYS A 393 16.91 2.10 -19.26
CA LYS A 393 15.51 2.30 -19.67
C LYS A 393 14.56 1.84 -18.58
N LEU A 394 13.60 2.66 -18.21
CA LEU A 394 12.61 2.35 -17.19
C LEU A 394 11.21 2.37 -17.79
N VAL A 395 10.37 1.40 -17.42
CA VAL A 395 8.93 1.44 -17.69
C VAL A 395 8.24 2.16 -16.54
N ILE A 396 7.45 3.20 -16.82
CA ILE A 396 6.82 4.06 -15.81
C ILE A 396 5.34 4.34 -16.14
N PRO A 397 4.49 4.68 -15.15
CA PRO A 397 3.06 4.93 -15.39
C PRO A 397 2.77 6.19 -16.21
N TRP A 398 3.58 7.24 -16.05
CA TRP A 398 3.29 8.56 -16.58
C TRP A 398 4.57 9.41 -16.70
N PHE A 399 4.61 10.33 -17.66
CA PHE A 399 5.67 11.32 -17.83
C PHE A 399 5.06 12.65 -18.26
N PRO A 400 5.58 13.81 -17.78
CA PRO A 400 4.96 15.11 -18.05
C PRO A 400 5.05 15.56 -19.52
N VAL A 401 5.88 14.92 -20.32
CA VAL A 401 6.20 15.30 -21.70
C VAL A 401 6.12 14.08 -22.62
N LYS A 402 5.51 14.22 -23.79
CA LYS A 402 5.46 13.16 -24.82
C LYS A 402 6.82 12.99 -25.52
N SER A 403 6.97 11.92 -26.31
CA SER A 403 8.19 11.67 -27.10
C SER A 403 8.50 12.80 -28.09
N ASP A 404 7.46 13.48 -28.59
CA ASP A 404 7.54 14.62 -29.50
C ASP A 404 7.82 15.98 -28.80
N GLY A 405 7.95 15.99 -27.47
CA GLY A 405 8.24 17.19 -26.69
C GLY A 405 7.01 17.97 -26.22
N GLN A 406 5.79 17.55 -26.53
CA GLN A 406 4.57 18.22 -26.06
C GLN A 406 4.30 17.91 -24.59
N ILE A 407 3.92 18.92 -23.80
CA ILE A 407 3.48 18.73 -22.41
C ILE A 407 2.12 18.02 -22.40
N ILE A 408 1.95 17.03 -21.52
CA ILE A 408 0.77 16.17 -21.52
C ILE A 408 -0.51 16.84 -20.96
N SER A 409 -0.36 17.85 -20.09
CA SER A 409 -1.50 18.58 -19.51
C SER A 409 -1.13 19.95 -18.93
N ASP A 410 -2.13 20.83 -18.86
CA ASP A 410 -2.04 22.09 -18.12
C ASP A 410 -1.71 21.89 -16.64
N TYR A 411 -2.18 20.79 -16.04
CA TYR A 411 -1.88 20.44 -14.67
C TYR A 411 -0.38 20.25 -14.47
N ALA A 412 0.29 19.50 -15.35
CA ALA A 412 1.73 19.26 -15.26
C ALA A 412 2.52 20.58 -15.25
N THR A 413 2.15 21.54 -16.11
CA THR A 413 2.76 22.87 -16.16
C THR A 413 2.53 23.67 -14.88
N LYS A 414 1.27 23.76 -14.41
CA LYS A 414 0.90 24.55 -13.22
C LYS A 414 1.50 23.98 -11.94
N SER A 415 1.47 22.66 -11.80
CA SER A 415 2.05 21.95 -10.66
C SER A 415 3.58 22.11 -10.66
N ALA A 416 4.23 21.99 -11.82
CA ALA A 416 5.67 22.21 -11.91
C ALA A 416 6.09 23.64 -11.50
N ALA A 417 5.31 24.65 -11.91
CA ALA A 417 5.53 26.03 -11.47
C ALA A 417 5.32 26.20 -9.95
N THR A 418 4.32 25.52 -9.38
CA THR A 418 4.01 25.57 -7.94
C THR A 418 5.12 24.96 -7.08
N TRP A 419 5.73 23.87 -7.55
CA TRP A 419 6.69 23.07 -6.80
C TRP A 419 8.15 23.28 -7.23
N GLY A 420 8.42 24.28 -8.08
CA GLY A 420 9.76 24.68 -8.47
C GLY A 420 10.49 23.71 -9.43
N GLY A 421 9.76 22.85 -10.13
CA GLY A 421 10.35 21.91 -11.10
C GLY A 421 9.39 20.82 -11.58
N PRO A 422 9.80 20.00 -12.56
CA PRO A 422 8.96 18.94 -13.12
C PRO A 422 8.43 17.97 -12.06
N ILE A 423 7.16 17.62 -12.17
CA ILE A 423 6.52 16.62 -11.30
C ILE A 423 6.69 15.20 -11.84
N ASN A 424 6.57 14.20 -10.97
CA ASN A 424 6.64 12.79 -11.33
C ASN A 424 5.25 12.14 -11.39
N TRP A 425 5.21 10.87 -11.81
CA TRP A 425 3.98 10.09 -11.90
C TRP A 425 3.26 9.88 -10.56
N MET A 426 3.98 9.92 -9.43
CA MET A 426 3.38 9.80 -8.10
C MET A 426 2.58 11.05 -7.74
N THR A 427 3.08 12.24 -8.07
CA THR A 427 2.33 13.51 -7.96
C THR A 427 1.10 13.50 -8.86
N ALA A 428 1.27 13.16 -10.15
CA ALA A 428 0.19 13.07 -11.12
C ALA A 428 -0.93 12.11 -10.66
N SER A 429 -0.57 10.89 -10.27
CA SER A 429 -1.55 9.87 -9.85
C SER A 429 -2.22 10.19 -8.51
N SER A 430 -1.52 10.89 -7.61
CA SER A 430 -2.10 11.35 -6.33
C SER A 430 -3.10 12.49 -6.51
N TYR A 431 -2.83 13.39 -7.47
CA TYR A 431 -3.81 14.39 -7.90
C TYR A 431 -5.05 13.70 -8.46
N ASP A 432 -4.89 12.74 -9.38
CA ASP A 432 -6.01 12.00 -9.98
C ASP A 432 -6.82 11.20 -8.95
N ALA A 433 -6.16 10.57 -7.98
CA ALA A 433 -6.83 9.85 -6.90
C ALA A 433 -7.69 10.79 -6.04
N THR A 434 -7.18 11.99 -5.78
CA THR A 434 -7.94 13.00 -5.04
C THR A 434 -9.13 13.50 -5.87
N GLN A 435 -8.93 13.79 -7.16
CA GLN A 435 -10.02 14.19 -8.06
C GLN A 435 -11.14 13.14 -8.14
N ALA A 436 -10.80 11.85 -8.14
CA ALA A 436 -11.79 10.77 -8.15
C ALA A 436 -12.71 10.81 -6.91
N PHE A 437 -12.14 11.01 -5.72
CA PHE A 437 -12.93 11.21 -4.51
C PHE A 437 -13.80 12.47 -4.59
N LEU A 438 -13.26 13.57 -5.11
CA LEU A 438 -13.99 14.84 -5.21
C LEU A 438 -15.18 14.75 -6.17
N VAL A 439 -15.03 14.04 -7.29
CA VAL A 439 -16.14 13.79 -8.22
C VAL A 439 -17.20 12.91 -7.58
N ALA A 440 -16.82 11.83 -6.89
CA ALA A 440 -17.78 10.99 -6.18
C ALA A 440 -18.58 11.81 -5.14
N ILE A 441 -17.88 12.61 -4.31
CA ILE A 441 -18.51 13.48 -3.30
C ILE A 441 -19.48 14.48 -3.96
N ALA A 442 -19.07 15.14 -5.04
CA ALA A 442 -19.90 16.10 -5.76
C ALA A 442 -21.18 15.46 -6.32
N GLN A 443 -21.07 14.26 -6.92
CA GLN A 443 -22.23 13.54 -7.46
C GLN A 443 -23.21 13.09 -6.36
N ILE A 444 -22.69 12.68 -5.20
CA ILE A 444 -23.51 12.32 -4.04
C ILE A 444 -24.30 13.55 -3.54
N GLU A 445 -23.63 14.71 -3.40
CA GLU A 445 -24.29 15.96 -2.94
C GLU A 445 -25.39 16.44 -3.89
N GLN A 446 -25.18 16.29 -5.20
CA GLN A 446 -26.18 16.64 -6.22
C GLN A 446 -27.38 15.68 -6.19
N THR A 447 -27.17 14.43 -5.78
CA THR A 447 -28.24 13.45 -5.60
C THR A 447 -28.94 13.71 -4.27
N SER A 448 -29.98 14.56 -4.23
CA SER A 448 -30.63 15.10 -3.02
C SER A 448 -31.12 14.09 -1.96
N ARG A 449 -30.96 12.79 -2.18
CA ARG A 449 -31.41 11.68 -1.32
C ARG A 449 -30.30 10.97 -0.54
N ARG A 450 -29.01 11.26 -0.75
CA ARG A 450 -27.91 10.55 -0.08
C ARG A 450 -27.00 11.47 0.73
N LYS A 451 -26.69 11.06 1.95
CA LYS A 451 -25.64 11.67 2.77
C LYS A 451 -24.28 11.26 2.23
N VAL A 452 -23.31 12.18 2.22
CA VAL A 452 -21.90 11.84 1.97
C VAL A 452 -21.36 11.10 3.20
N ASP A 453 -21.13 9.81 3.05
CA ASP A 453 -20.55 8.90 4.04
C ASP A 453 -19.74 7.80 3.33
N ARG A 454 -19.05 6.94 4.09
CA ARG A 454 -18.21 5.86 3.54
C ARG A 454 -18.98 4.96 2.56
N LYS A 455 -20.25 4.64 2.88
CA LYS A 455 -21.09 3.76 2.07
C LYS A 455 -21.44 4.43 0.75
N SER A 456 -21.88 5.69 0.76
CA SER A 456 -22.23 6.39 -0.46
C SER A 456 -21.00 6.64 -1.35
N VAL A 457 -19.83 6.93 -0.76
CA VAL A 457 -18.57 7.02 -1.52
C VAL A 457 -18.24 5.68 -2.20
N LEU A 458 -18.32 4.56 -1.47
CA LEU A 458 -18.08 3.23 -2.02
C LEU A 458 -19.08 2.86 -3.14
N ASP A 459 -20.36 3.18 -2.97
CA ASP A 459 -21.41 2.91 -3.96
C ASP A 459 -21.20 3.71 -5.26
N PHE A 460 -20.65 4.93 -5.17
CA PHE A 460 -20.44 5.81 -6.32
C PHE A 460 -19.09 5.63 -6.99
N MET A 461 -18.06 5.17 -6.28
CA MET A 461 -16.70 5.07 -6.80
C MET A 461 -16.58 4.31 -8.14
N PRO A 462 -17.27 3.16 -8.35
CA PRO A 462 -17.24 2.47 -9.65
C PRO A 462 -17.78 3.28 -10.84
N ASN A 463 -18.58 4.32 -10.58
CA ASN A 463 -19.19 5.18 -11.59
C ASN A 463 -18.43 6.50 -11.80
N VAL A 464 -17.30 6.69 -11.10
CA VAL A 464 -16.46 7.87 -11.30
C VAL A 464 -15.96 7.91 -12.75
N TYR A 465 -16.11 9.09 -13.33
CA TYR A 465 -15.66 9.41 -14.67
C TYR A 465 -15.01 10.79 -14.64
N LEU A 466 -13.77 10.86 -15.11
CA LEU A 466 -12.97 12.08 -15.17
C LEU A 466 -12.42 12.26 -16.58
N GLU A 467 -12.65 13.43 -17.16
CA GLU A 467 -12.08 13.81 -18.45
C GLU A 467 -10.59 14.18 -18.31
N GLN A 468 -9.86 14.14 -19.42
CA GLN A 468 -8.43 14.47 -19.47
C GLN A 468 -8.09 15.86 -18.86
N LYS A 469 -9.00 16.83 -19.01
CA LYS A 469 -8.82 18.20 -18.49
C LYS A 469 -8.92 18.29 -16.96
N ASP A 470 -9.56 17.30 -16.34
CA ASP A 470 -9.79 17.26 -14.90
C ASP A 470 -8.73 16.43 -14.17
N THR A 471 -7.91 15.68 -14.92
CA THR A 471 -6.83 14.83 -14.43
C THR A 471 -5.44 15.39 -14.74
N SER A 472 -4.42 14.59 -14.47
CA SER A 472 -3.02 14.85 -14.77
C SER A 472 -2.66 14.72 -16.26
N GLY A 473 -3.60 14.40 -17.13
CA GLY A 473 -3.39 14.37 -18.58
C GLY A 473 -3.89 13.10 -19.29
N ALA A 474 -4.58 12.20 -18.59
CA ALA A 474 -5.31 11.07 -19.17
C ALA A 474 -6.69 10.93 -18.53
N GLY A 475 -7.74 10.62 -19.31
CA GLY A 475 -9.06 10.34 -18.72
C GLY A 475 -8.98 9.20 -17.69
N LEU A 476 -9.92 9.15 -16.76
CA LEU A 476 -9.96 8.13 -15.72
C LEU A 476 -11.37 7.59 -15.52
N LYS A 477 -11.48 6.26 -15.62
CA LYS A 477 -12.62 5.46 -15.16
C LYS A 477 -12.08 4.22 -14.45
N PHE A 478 -12.86 3.65 -13.53
CA PHE A 478 -12.52 2.37 -12.92
C PHE A 478 -13.26 1.21 -13.58
N ASP A 479 -12.52 0.13 -13.85
CA ASP A 479 -13.04 -1.17 -14.23
C ASP A 479 -12.59 -2.19 -13.17
N ASN A 480 -13.53 -2.64 -12.35
CA ASN A 480 -13.26 -3.48 -11.18
C ASN A 480 -12.09 -2.96 -10.30
N GLY A 481 -12.10 -1.65 -10.02
CA GLY A 481 -11.06 -0.99 -9.23
C GLY A 481 -9.79 -0.59 -9.99
N GLU A 482 -9.57 -1.14 -11.18
CA GLU A 482 -8.39 -0.82 -12.00
C GLU A 482 -8.64 0.39 -12.90
N PRO A 483 -7.64 1.24 -13.17
CA PRO A 483 -7.83 2.41 -14.00
C PRO A 483 -7.87 2.05 -15.47
N LYS A 484 -8.82 2.66 -16.18
CA LYS A 484 -8.86 2.72 -17.63
C LYS A 484 -8.70 4.17 -18.07
N ASP A 485 -7.90 4.36 -19.10
CA ASP A 485 -7.84 5.61 -19.82
C ASP A 485 -9.07 5.74 -20.73
N PHE A 486 -9.33 6.95 -21.18
CA PHE A 486 -10.45 7.22 -22.06
C PHE A 486 -10.11 8.33 -23.02
N ASP A 487 -10.44 8.11 -24.29
CA ASP A 487 -10.19 9.02 -25.40
C ASP A 487 -11.42 9.00 -26.30
N ASN A 488 -12.08 10.16 -26.46
CA ASN A 488 -13.26 10.37 -27.32
C ASN A 488 -14.49 9.48 -27.08
N GLY A 489 -14.71 8.90 -25.90
CA GLY A 489 -15.88 8.05 -25.68
C GLY A 489 -15.57 6.57 -25.47
N GLU A 490 -14.31 6.14 -25.67
CA GLU A 490 -13.95 4.73 -25.58
C GLU A 490 -12.93 4.43 -24.47
N PRO A 491 -13.20 3.44 -23.59
CA PRO A 491 -12.22 2.96 -22.62
C PRO A 491 -11.03 2.31 -23.31
N LYS A 492 -9.83 2.68 -22.89
CA LYS A 492 -8.56 2.10 -23.32
C LYS A 492 -7.75 1.71 -22.10
N ASP A 493 -6.90 0.70 -22.24
CA ASP A 493 -5.94 0.36 -21.19
C ASP A 493 -4.95 1.52 -21.01
N ARG A 494 -4.69 1.89 -19.76
CA ARG A 494 -3.69 2.90 -19.42
C ARG A 494 -2.32 2.38 -19.81
N LYS A 495 -1.64 3.06 -20.72
CA LYS A 495 -0.37 2.58 -21.29
C LYS A 495 0.83 3.17 -20.55
N PRO A 496 1.70 2.33 -19.97
CA PRO A 496 3.00 2.76 -19.48
C PRO A 496 3.85 3.44 -20.56
N ILE A 497 4.77 4.27 -20.11
CA ILE A 497 5.73 5.02 -20.92
C ILE A 497 7.13 4.50 -20.62
N PHE A 498 8.01 4.49 -21.63
CA PHE A 498 9.42 4.28 -21.41
C PHE A 498 10.17 5.60 -21.24
N VAL A 499 11.09 5.61 -20.29
CA VAL A 499 12.10 6.67 -20.19
C VAL A 499 13.49 6.09 -20.27
N GLU A 500 14.41 6.85 -20.83
CA GLU A 500 15.83 6.53 -20.89
C GLU A 500 16.63 7.57 -20.10
N VAL A 501 17.66 7.12 -19.40
CA VAL A 501 18.63 8.01 -18.75
C VAL A 501 19.61 8.54 -19.80
N VAL A 502 19.62 9.86 -19.99
CA VAL A 502 20.43 10.55 -20.99
C VAL A 502 21.22 11.69 -20.34
N GLN A 503 22.44 11.96 -20.82
CA GLN A 503 23.21 13.13 -20.41
C GLN A 503 22.43 14.43 -20.66
N LYS A 504 22.41 15.33 -19.69
CA LYS A 504 21.64 16.58 -19.72
C LYS A 504 21.95 17.41 -20.98
N GLU A 505 23.21 17.43 -21.40
CA GLU A 505 23.72 18.21 -22.53
C GLU A 505 23.14 17.73 -23.87
N LYS A 506 22.63 16.50 -23.93
CA LYS A 506 21.98 15.91 -25.12
C LYS A 506 20.47 16.18 -25.15
N LEU A 507 19.92 16.89 -24.16
CA LEU A 507 18.49 17.12 -24.04
C LEU A 507 18.11 18.56 -24.40
N PRO A 508 16.93 18.75 -25.02
CA PRO A 508 16.35 20.08 -25.17
C PRO A 508 16.09 20.69 -23.80
N LYS A 509 16.16 22.03 -23.69
CA LYS A 509 16.07 22.76 -22.42
C LYS A 509 14.86 22.38 -21.56
N ILE A 510 13.72 22.08 -22.19
CA ILE A 510 12.47 21.68 -21.52
C ILE A 510 12.57 20.34 -20.78
N LEU A 511 13.48 19.45 -21.19
CA LEU A 511 13.71 18.14 -20.56
C LEU A 511 14.95 18.14 -19.64
N GLN A 512 15.66 19.27 -19.52
CA GLN A 512 16.83 19.35 -18.67
C GLN A 512 16.44 19.43 -17.19
N CYS A 513 17.13 18.65 -16.38
CA CYS A 513 17.03 18.62 -14.93
C CYS A 513 18.28 19.26 -14.28
N ASN A 514 18.31 19.33 -12.95
CA ASN A 514 19.42 19.90 -12.19
C ASN A 514 20.56 18.89 -11.92
N LEU A 515 20.60 17.78 -12.66
CA LEU A 515 21.58 16.71 -12.52
C LEU A 515 22.35 16.50 -13.84
N LYS A 516 23.44 15.72 -13.78
CA LYS A 516 24.27 15.39 -14.96
C LYS A 516 23.54 14.54 -16.01
N VAL A 517 22.60 13.73 -15.56
CA VAL A 517 21.75 12.88 -16.40
C VAL A 517 20.31 13.10 -16.02
N CYS A 518 19.41 13.00 -16.99
CA CYS A 518 17.98 13.18 -16.81
C CYS A 518 17.21 12.07 -17.54
N PHE A 519 15.94 11.90 -17.16
CA PHE A 519 15.04 10.99 -17.86
C PHE A 519 14.49 11.67 -19.11
N LYS A 520 14.47 10.94 -20.22
CA LYS A 520 13.87 11.34 -21.49
C LYS A 520 12.82 10.31 -21.91
N PRO A 521 11.61 10.70 -22.32
CA PRO A 521 10.65 9.75 -22.86
C PRO A 521 11.18 9.14 -24.18
N VAL A 522 10.96 7.85 -24.37
CA VAL A 522 11.32 7.12 -25.60
C VAL A 522 10.14 6.29 -26.08
N GLU A 523 10.05 6.12 -27.40
CA GLU A 523 9.02 5.30 -28.05
C GLU A 523 9.27 3.78 -27.92
#